data_AF-A0A2E5RCJ6-F1
#
_entry.id   AF-A0A2E5RCJ6-F1
#
_cell.length_a   1.000
_cell.length_b   1.000
_cell.length_c   1.000
_cell.angle_alpha   90.00
_cell.angle_beta   90.00
_cell.angle_gamma   90.00
#
_symmetry.space_group_name_H-M   'P 1'
#
loop_
_entity.id
_entity.type
_entity.pdbx_description
1 polymer ?
#
loop_
_entity_poly.entity_id
_entity_poly.type
_entity_poly.pdbx_seq_one_letter_code
_entity_poly.pdbx_strand_id
1 'polypeptide(L)'
;MVGQPKSPEAVLLANLDNDVESDSPSIFQLLTHFKINMISLDWVRGFSLTRMIYSLSVLYIFWMFAKHGVKALMVTEKYIPVVSVIFPTEFAPAVLIGVGLIDISIACMLLVRNQPWVLIYAGIYPFIPLSLTFIATGELELFGKLLIFSLSVLALFTAPVETNIIDSIFSSREYTPKRLLASVSVAVLLIFTSTLSVYLVANSSDGVAEEIIVEEDDWRAYSVVAPIDTGINVYHERFILNETLPDWMLEGLGVTMWCNLTIEGSWQERYDSDKETCWDVITSTDIVYFPGTRIIGTTPDDNTDIPILDDPSDGHGTAVTGAVLDANPDAIIFFVEGFSDAAVLAAAEQPLVDIISTSFGPIGSIPVPGIEDATRVAVVEKHKVHTGAADNTPSPAVQDSTAGPPWSIGVSGYAEEGDDQKETMSGSYPDIAADWTQVLPNHDDTDGYHETSGTSFATPRTAGILSLVLTQLRELGMDYGSGASEDREGLLVNGSNMSISNQELRDALNLSAWYPGFSTWDPTSGTLPISPIAPCTQVGWGVVNMSNVELMFEHLAGIETMPDRPADVVACMEANQAIREAYWGD
;
A
#
# COMPACT_ATOMS: atom_id res chain seq x y z
N MET A 1 -75.72 -49.84 -56.87
CA MET A 1 -74.30 -50.00 -57.24
C MET A 1 -73.80 -48.62 -57.64
N VAL A 2 -72.76 -47.99 -57.14
CA VAL A 2 -71.67 -48.10 -56.15
C VAL A 2 -71.05 -46.68 -56.27
N GLY A 3 -70.56 -45.93 -55.30
CA GLY A 3 -70.21 -46.10 -53.90
C GLY A 3 -69.92 -44.68 -53.34
N GLN A 4 -70.08 -44.54 -52.04
CA GLN A 4 -69.81 -43.35 -51.22
C GLN A 4 -68.33 -43.24 -50.83
N PRO A 5 -67.84 -42.16 -50.16
CA PRO A 5 -68.54 -40.99 -49.56
C PRO A 5 -68.02 -39.61 -50.09
N LYS A 6 -68.82 -38.54 -50.27
CA LYS A 6 -69.52 -37.61 -49.34
C LYS A 6 -68.62 -36.83 -48.36
N SER A 7 -68.24 -35.60 -48.76
CA SER A 7 -68.48 -34.39 -47.95
C SER A 7 -69.78 -33.72 -48.50
N PRO A 8 -70.50 -32.83 -47.78
CA PRO A 8 -69.97 -31.56 -47.26
C PRO A 8 -70.59 -31.04 -45.94
N GLU A 9 -69.94 -29.99 -45.46
CA GLU A 9 -70.36 -28.80 -44.68
C GLU A 9 -71.79 -28.64 -44.10
N ALA A 10 -71.78 -27.95 -42.94
CA ALA A 10 -72.78 -26.97 -42.47
C ALA A 10 -74.10 -27.53 -41.88
N VAL A 11 -74.72 -27.02 -40.81
CA VAL A 11 -74.56 -25.80 -39.99
C VAL A 11 -75.60 -25.88 -38.84
N LEU A 12 -75.28 -25.25 -37.70
CA LEU A 12 -76.15 -24.64 -36.67
C LEU A 12 -76.89 -25.44 -35.56
N LEU A 13 -76.65 -24.90 -34.34
CA LEU A 13 -77.49 -24.74 -33.13
C LEU A 13 -77.15 -25.69 -31.96
N ALA A 14 -76.95 -25.24 -30.73
CA ALA A 14 -76.83 -23.93 -30.11
C ALA A 14 -76.35 -24.15 -28.66
N ASN A 15 -75.72 -23.12 -28.08
CA ASN A 15 -75.78 -22.69 -26.67
C ASN A 15 -74.44 -22.62 -25.92
N LEU A 16 -74.17 -21.37 -25.50
CA LEU A 16 -73.75 -20.94 -24.16
C LEU A 16 -72.57 -21.69 -23.53
N ASP A 17 -71.40 -21.06 -23.56
CA ASP A 17 -70.85 -20.48 -22.34
C ASP A 17 -69.72 -19.49 -22.65
N ASN A 18 -69.55 -18.55 -21.74
CA ASN A 18 -68.63 -17.41 -21.74
C ASN A 18 -67.17 -17.83 -22.01
N ASP A 19 -66.39 -17.06 -22.77
CA ASP A 19 -65.61 -15.94 -22.23
C ASP A 19 -64.77 -15.28 -23.33
N VAL A 20 -64.48 -14.00 -23.10
CA VAL A 20 -63.70 -13.09 -23.92
C VAL A 20 -62.22 -13.50 -23.86
N GLU A 21 -61.62 -13.86 -25.00
CA GLU A 21 -60.16 -13.96 -25.13
C GLU A 21 -59.64 -12.78 -25.94
N SER A 22 -59.00 -11.85 -25.24
CA SER A 22 -58.34 -10.67 -25.80
C SER A 22 -56.97 -11.06 -26.38
N ASP A 23 -56.76 -10.75 -27.66
CA ASP A 23 -55.45 -10.71 -28.31
C ASP A 23 -54.47 -9.85 -27.50
N SER A 24 -53.50 -10.51 -26.86
CA SER A 24 -52.23 -9.90 -26.49
C SER A 24 -51.12 -10.93 -26.67
N PRO A 25 -50.02 -10.62 -27.38
CA PRO A 25 -48.94 -11.58 -27.56
C PRO A 25 -48.30 -11.84 -26.19
N SER A 26 -48.33 -13.10 -25.74
CA SER A 26 -47.73 -13.49 -24.46
C SER A 26 -46.23 -13.17 -24.43
N ILE A 27 -45.75 -12.68 -23.28
CA ILE A 27 -44.31 -12.45 -22.99
C ILE A 27 -43.45 -13.69 -23.29
N PHE A 28 -44.06 -14.88 -23.24
CA PHE A 28 -43.41 -16.15 -23.61
C PHE A 28 -43.06 -16.27 -25.09
N GLN A 29 -43.82 -15.67 -26.01
CA GLN A 29 -43.43 -15.61 -27.43
C GLN A 29 -42.27 -14.65 -27.70
N LEU A 30 -42.04 -13.65 -26.83
CA LEU A 30 -40.87 -12.78 -26.92
C LEU A 30 -39.57 -13.52 -26.49
N LEU A 31 -39.69 -14.47 -25.55
CA LEU A 31 -38.58 -15.24 -25.00
C LEU A 31 -38.12 -16.40 -25.90
N THR A 32 -38.99 -16.95 -26.76
CA THR A 32 -38.60 -18.07 -27.66
C THR A 32 -37.73 -17.64 -28.85
N HIS A 33 -37.52 -16.34 -29.06
CA HIS A 33 -36.59 -15.80 -30.06
C HIS A 33 -35.20 -15.41 -29.50
N PHE A 34 -34.94 -15.61 -28.20
CA PHE A 34 -33.63 -15.38 -27.58
C PHE A 34 -32.64 -16.50 -27.96
N LYS A 35 -31.96 -16.36 -29.10
CA LYS A 35 -30.75 -17.16 -29.41
C LYS A 35 -29.52 -16.43 -28.88
N ILE A 36 -28.98 -16.89 -27.74
CA ILE A 36 -27.61 -16.52 -27.34
C ILE A 36 -26.67 -17.22 -28.30
N ASN A 37 -26.14 -16.48 -29.28
CA ASN A 37 -25.38 -17.03 -30.40
C ASN A 37 -24.11 -17.80 -29.98
N MET A 38 -23.63 -17.62 -28.74
CA MET A 38 -22.41 -18.23 -28.21
C MET A 38 -22.60 -19.54 -27.43
N ILE A 39 -23.85 -19.96 -27.17
CA ILE A 39 -24.16 -21.18 -26.37
C ILE A 39 -25.08 -22.13 -27.16
N SER A 40 -25.27 -21.90 -28.47
CA SER A 40 -26.11 -22.78 -29.28
C SER A 40 -25.45 -24.15 -29.50
N LEU A 41 -26.26 -25.20 -29.64
CA LEU A 41 -25.78 -26.54 -30.01
C LEU A 41 -25.01 -26.55 -31.34
N ASP A 42 -25.27 -25.58 -32.21
CA ASP A 42 -24.57 -25.38 -33.49
C ASP A 42 -23.18 -24.76 -33.29
N TRP A 43 -22.98 -23.94 -32.25
CA TRP A 43 -21.68 -23.38 -31.87
C TRP A 43 -20.71 -24.49 -31.44
N VAL A 44 -21.18 -25.40 -30.57
CA VAL A 44 -20.39 -26.54 -30.05
C VAL A 44 -20.00 -27.52 -31.16
N ARG A 45 -20.88 -27.73 -32.16
CA ARG A 45 -20.62 -28.64 -33.29
C ARG A 45 -19.59 -28.10 -34.29
N GLY A 46 -19.29 -26.80 -34.28
CA GLY A 46 -18.33 -26.14 -35.17
C GLY A 46 -17.18 -25.47 -34.42
N PHE A 47 -16.69 -26.10 -33.35
CA PHE A 47 -15.63 -25.57 -32.50
C PHE A 47 -14.33 -25.29 -33.28
N SER A 48 -13.75 -24.10 -33.10
CA SER A 48 -12.44 -23.72 -33.64
C SER A 48 -11.77 -22.72 -32.72
N LEU A 49 -10.43 -22.67 -32.74
CA LEU A 49 -9.64 -21.73 -31.95
C LEU A 49 -10.10 -20.27 -32.16
N THR A 50 -10.40 -19.90 -33.41
CA THR A 50 -10.90 -18.58 -33.79
C THR A 50 -12.24 -18.24 -33.12
N ARG A 51 -13.20 -19.19 -33.09
CA ARG A 51 -14.50 -18.98 -32.42
C ARG A 51 -14.36 -18.91 -30.90
N MET A 52 -13.41 -19.64 -30.33
CA MET A 52 -13.10 -19.57 -28.91
C MET A 52 -12.53 -18.21 -28.52
N ILE A 53 -11.54 -17.70 -29.27
CA ILE A 53 -10.94 -16.38 -29.07
C ILE A 53 -12.01 -15.27 -29.18
N TYR A 54 -12.85 -15.33 -30.21
CA TYR A 54 -13.98 -14.42 -30.38
C TYR A 54 -14.90 -14.42 -29.15
N SER A 55 -15.31 -15.61 -28.70
CA SER A 55 -16.26 -15.77 -27.60
C SER A 55 -15.70 -15.27 -26.27
N LEU A 56 -14.42 -15.56 -25.99
CA LEU A 56 -13.75 -15.05 -24.79
C LEU A 56 -13.61 -13.53 -24.83
N SER A 57 -13.26 -12.96 -25.98
CA SER A 57 -13.14 -11.50 -26.16
C SER A 57 -14.48 -10.80 -25.92
N VAL A 58 -15.57 -11.34 -26.47
CA VAL A 58 -16.92 -10.79 -26.32
C VAL A 58 -17.43 -10.91 -24.88
N LEU A 59 -17.18 -12.04 -24.19
CA LEU A 59 -17.53 -12.23 -22.78
C LEU A 59 -16.79 -11.26 -21.87
N TYR A 60 -15.51 -11.01 -22.16
CA TYR A 60 -14.73 -10.05 -21.41
C TYR A 60 -15.25 -8.61 -21.58
N ILE A 61 -15.52 -8.19 -22.83
CA ILE A 61 -16.09 -6.86 -23.11
C ILE A 61 -17.48 -6.73 -22.46
N PHE A 62 -18.33 -7.76 -22.57
CA PHE A 62 -19.62 -7.83 -21.90
C PHE A 62 -19.48 -7.59 -20.39
N TRP A 63 -18.59 -8.33 -19.74
CA TRP A 63 -18.36 -8.23 -18.30
C TRP A 63 -17.93 -6.82 -17.88
N MET A 64 -17.03 -6.19 -18.65
CA MET A 64 -16.56 -4.84 -18.38
C MET A 64 -17.69 -3.80 -18.48
N PHE A 65 -18.51 -3.86 -19.53
CA PHE A 65 -19.66 -2.96 -19.69
C PHE A 65 -20.75 -3.22 -18.65
N ALA A 66 -21.03 -4.47 -18.30
CA ALA A 66 -21.99 -4.81 -17.25
C ALA A 66 -21.54 -4.30 -15.88
N LYS A 67 -20.27 -4.54 -15.51
CA LYS A 67 -19.67 -4.06 -14.26
C LYS A 67 -19.69 -2.53 -14.19
N HIS A 68 -19.28 -1.85 -15.25
CA HIS A 68 -19.27 -0.40 -15.31
C HIS A 68 -20.69 0.18 -15.25
N GLY A 69 -21.62 -0.37 -16.02
CA GLY A 69 -23.01 0.09 -16.05
C GLY A 69 -23.72 -0.03 -14.70
N VAL A 70 -23.49 -1.13 -13.96
CA VAL A 70 -24.01 -1.30 -12.61
C VAL A 70 -23.43 -0.24 -11.65
N LYS A 71 -22.11 0.01 -11.71
CA LYS A 71 -21.48 1.04 -10.88
C LYS A 71 -22.02 2.45 -11.21
N ALA A 72 -22.22 2.77 -12.48
CA ALA A 72 -22.80 4.04 -12.90
C ALA A 72 -24.27 4.20 -12.43
N LEU A 73 -25.08 3.14 -12.50
CA LEU A 73 -26.45 3.14 -11.96
C LEU A 73 -26.51 3.34 -10.44
N MET A 74 -25.49 2.85 -9.72
CA MET A 74 -25.38 3.05 -8.27
C MET A 74 -24.92 4.46 -7.90
N VAL A 75 -24.66 5.34 -8.87
CA VAL A 75 -24.22 6.73 -8.65
C VAL A 75 -23.02 6.76 -7.70
N THR A 76 -22.00 5.96 -7.98
CA THR A 76 -20.80 5.93 -7.13
C THR A 76 -20.14 7.32 -7.13
N GLU A 77 -19.83 7.83 -5.93
CA GLU A 77 -19.29 9.19 -5.74
C GLU A 77 -18.00 9.43 -6.54
N LYS A 78 -17.20 8.38 -6.75
CA LYS A 78 -16.01 8.38 -7.62
C LYS A 78 -16.24 8.90 -9.04
N TYR A 79 -17.44 8.76 -9.61
CA TYR A 79 -17.73 9.21 -10.99
C TYR A 79 -18.34 10.61 -11.07
N ILE A 80 -18.70 11.22 -9.93
CA ILE A 80 -19.29 12.56 -9.89
C ILE A 80 -18.33 13.63 -10.41
N PRO A 81 -17.03 13.65 -10.03
CA PRO A 81 -16.08 14.62 -10.57
C PRO A 81 -15.93 14.52 -12.10
N VAL A 82 -15.90 13.30 -12.64
CA VAL A 82 -15.73 13.02 -14.08
C VAL A 82 -16.92 13.55 -14.90
N VAL A 83 -18.14 13.38 -14.41
CA VAL A 83 -19.35 13.89 -15.06
C VAL A 83 -19.47 15.41 -14.90
N SER A 84 -18.99 15.93 -13.77
CA SER A 84 -19.03 17.36 -13.44
C SER A 84 -18.12 18.21 -14.34
N VAL A 85 -17.23 17.59 -15.11
CA VAL A 85 -16.43 18.25 -16.17
C VAL A 85 -17.32 18.83 -17.26
N ILE A 86 -18.44 18.18 -17.60
CA ILE A 86 -19.32 18.59 -18.71
C ILE A 86 -20.64 19.17 -18.20
N PHE A 87 -21.19 18.61 -17.13
CA PHE A 87 -22.51 18.95 -16.62
C PHE A 87 -22.40 19.55 -15.21
N PRO A 88 -23.32 20.44 -14.79
CA PRO A 88 -23.34 20.88 -13.40
C PRO A 88 -23.52 19.69 -12.46
N THR A 89 -22.84 19.71 -11.31
CA THR A 89 -22.78 18.59 -10.35
C THR A 89 -24.17 18.12 -9.88
N GLU A 90 -25.15 19.03 -9.82
CA GLU A 90 -26.55 18.72 -9.51
C GLU A 90 -27.20 17.73 -10.50
N PHE A 91 -26.72 17.69 -11.75
CA PHE A 91 -27.18 16.76 -12.78
C PHE A 91 -26.37 15.47 -12.85
N ALA A 92 -25.25 15.36 -12.12
CA ALA A 92 -24.36 14.19 -12.19
C ALA A 92 -25.07 12.86 -11.88
N PRO A 93 -25.96 12.76 -10.87
CA PRO A 93 -26.72 11.53 -10.62
C PRO A 93 -27.60 11.11 -11.80
N ALA A 94 -28.30 12.05 -12.43
CA ALA A 94 -29.18 11.78 -13.57
C ALA A 94 -28.38 11.33 -14.81
N VAL A 95 -27.22 11.95 -15.05
CA VAL A 95 -26.33 11.59 -16.16
C VAL A 95 -25.70 10.21 -15.93
N LEU A 96 -25.26 9.89 -14.70
CA LEU A 96 -24.70 8.58 -14.35
C LEU A 96 -25.73 7.45 -14.49
N ILE A 97 -26.99 7.70 -14.13
CA ILE A 97 -28.10 6.76 -14.40
C ILE A 97 -28.25 6.53 -15.91
N GLY A 98 -28.21 7.60 -16.72
CA GLY A 98 -28.27 7.50 -18.18
C GLY A 98 -27.12 6.67 -18.77
N VAL A 99 -25.89 6.93 -18.31
CA VAL A 99 -24.67 6.17 -18.68
C VAL A 99 -24.81 4.69 -18.31
N GLY A 100 -25.28 4.40 -17.09
CA GLY A 100 -25.49 3.03 -16.62
C GLY A 100 -26.52 2.25 -17.46
N LEU A 101 -27.62 2.90 -17.86
CA LEU A 101 -28.61 2.29 -18.76
C LEU A 101 -28.05 2.01 -20.16
N ILE A 102 -27.21 2.90 -20.69
CA ILE A 102 -26.54 2.72 -21.98
C ILE A 102 -25.57 1.54 -21.90
N ASP A 103 -24.74 1.46 -20.86
CA ASP A 103 -23.72 0.42 -20.74
C ASP A 103 -24.32 -0.97 -20.54
N ILE A 104 -25.39 -1.09 -19.75
CA ILE A 104 -26.13 -2.34 -19.62
C ILE A 104 -26.79 -2.73 -20.95
N SER A 105 -27.33 -1.75 -21.69
CA SER A 105 -27.90 -2.01 -23.02
C SER A 105 -26.86 -2.53 -24.01
N ILE A 106 -25.65 -1.95 -24.01
CA ILE A 106 -24.53 -2.42 -24.84
C ILE A 106 -24.07 -3.81 -24.41
N ALA A 107 -23.97 -4.08 -23.10
CA ALA A 107 -23.66 -5.40 -22.57
C ALA A 107 -24.69 -6.45 -23.05
N CYS A 108 -26.00 -6.15 -22.96
CA CYS A 108 -27.04 -7.03 -23.48
C CYS A 108 -26.94 -7.22 -25.00
N MET A 109 -26.64 -6.16 -25.76
CA MET A 109 -26.43 -6.26 -27.22
C MET A 109 -25.22 -7.14 -27.58
N LEU A 110 -24.12 -7.09 -26.81
CA LEU A 110 -22.95 -7.95 -27.03
C LEU A 110 -23.26 -9.44 -26.84
N LEU A 111 -24.22 -9.80 -25.99
CA LEU A 111 -24.62 -11.20 -25.79
C LEU A 111 -25.69 -11.67 -26.78
N VAL A 112 -26.67 -10.81 -27.06
CA VAL A 112 -27.88 -11.19 -27.80
C VAL A 112 -27.76 -10.90 -29.30
N ARG A 113 -27.10 -9.79 -29.65
CA ARG A 113 -27.02 -9.29 -31.02
C ARG A 113 -25.68 -8.61 -31.27
N ASN A 114 -24.62 -9.40 -31.13
CA ASN A 114 -23.24 -8.93 -31.32
C ASN A 114 -22.98 -8.58 -32.80
N GLN A 115 -23.30 -7.34 -33.15
CA GLN A 115 -23.10 -6.80 -34.49
C GLN A 115 -21.80 -6.01 -34.54
N PRO A 116 -21.12 -5.93 -35.70
CA PRO A 116 -19.83 -5.25 -35.83
C PRO A 116 -19.79 -3.82 -35.27
N TRP A 117 -20.86 -3.04 -35.44
CA TRP A 117 -20.94 -1.68 -34.91
C TRP A 117 -21.03 -1.61 -33.39
N VAL A 118 -21.57 -2.63 -32.73
CA VAL A 118 -21.59 -2.74 -31.26
C VAL A 118 -20.18 -2.96 -30.72
N LEU A 119 -19.36 -3.78 -31.40
CA LEU A 119 -17.95 -3.98 -31.04
C LEU A 119 -17.10 -2.74 -31.29
N ILE A 120 -17.34 -2.03 -32.41
CA ILE A 120 -16.65 -0.76 -32.69
C ILE A 120 -16.99 0.29 -31.62
N TYR A 121 -18.28 0.42 -31.28
CA TYR A 121 -18.71 1.31 -30.21
C TYR A 121 -18.09 0.92 -28.87
N ALA A 122 -18.14 -0.37 -28.52
CA ALA A 122 -17.57 -0.88 -27.26
C ALA A 122 -16.05 -0.67 -27.16
N GLY A 123 -15.33 -0.67 -28.29
CA GLY A 123 -13.89 -0.39 -28.32
C GLY A 123 -13.55 1.09 -28.17
N ILE A 124 -14.36 1.99 -28.73
CA ILE A 124 -14.10 3.45 -28.73
C ILE A 124 -14.64 4.13 -27.47
N TYR A 125 -15.79 3.70 -26.99
CA TYR A 125 -16.49 4.31 -25.86
C TYR A 125 -15.62 4.50 -24.59
N PRO A 126 -14.74 3.57 -24.20
CA PRO A 126 -13.92 3.71 -22.99
C PRO A 126 -12.93 4.90 -23.02
N PHE A 127 -12.62 5.46 -24.18
CA PHE A 127 -11.73 6.62 -24.31
C PHE A 127 -12.40 7.95 -23.97
N ILE A 128 -13.73 8.02 -24.01
CA ILE A 128 -14.49 9.21 -23.60
C ILE A 128 -14.31 9.46 -22.10
N PRO A 129 -14.65 8.52 -21.19
CA PRO A 129 -14.43 8.73 -19.76
C PRO A 129 -12.93 8.82 -19.43
N LEU A 130 -12.03 8.17 -20.17
CA LEU A 130 -10.58 8.37 -19.97
C LEU A 130 -10.18 9.83 -20.18
N SER A 131 -10.66 10.45 -21.26
CA SER A 131 -10.38 11.87 -21.55
C SER A 131 -10.99 12.78 -20.48
N LEU A 132 -12.18 12.46 -19.98
CA LEU A 132 -12.84 13.24 -18.94
C LEU A 132 -12.22 13.06 -17.56
N THR A 133 -11.77 11.85 -17.22
CA THR A 133 -11.02 11.57 -15.99
C THR A 133 -9.71 12.33 -16.01
N PHE A 134 -8.96 12.31 -17.11
CA PHE A 134 -7.74 13.12 -17.23
C PHE A 134 -8.01 14.62 -17.04
N ILE A 135 -9.08 15.17 -17.63
CA ILE A 135 -9.45 16.58 -17.43
C ILE A 135 -9.86 16.86 -15.97
N ALA A 136 -10.49 15.90 -15.30
CA ALA A 136 -10.95 16.04 -13.91
C ALA A 136 -9.84 15.86 -12.87
N THR A 137 -8.89 14.95 -13.11
CA THR A 137 -7.95 14.46 -12.09
C THR A 137 -6.48 14.54 -12.49
N GLY A 138 -6.15 14.82 -13.76
CA GLY A 138 -4.78 14.80 -14.28
C GLY A 138 -4.21 13.40 -14.54
N GLU A 139 -4.92 12.34 -14.15
CA GLU A 139 -4.44 10.95 -14.26
C GLU A 139 -4.82 10.31 -15.61
N LEU A 140 -3.90 9.52 -16.20
CA LEU A 140 -4.11 8.87 -17.50
C LEU A 140 -3.99 7.33 -17.41
N GLU A 141 -5.08 6.66 -17.03
CA GLU A 141 -5.14 5.18 -16.97
C GLU A 141 -5.30 4.51 -18.36
N LEU A 142 -4.22 4.49 -19.14
CA LEU A 142 -4.25 4.06 -20.55
C LEU A 142 -4.42 2.53 -20.73
N PHE A 143 -3.86 1.73 -19.83
CA PHE A 143 -3.66 0.29 -20.03
C PHE A 143 -4.98 -0.50 -20.16
N GLY A 144 -5.91 -0.31 -19.23
CA GLY A 144 -7.21 -1.01 -19.26
C GLY A 144 -8.08 -0.62 -20.45
N LYS A 145 -7.97 0.63 -20.92
CA LYS A 145 -8.74 1.15 -22.07
C LYS A 145 -8.20 0.64 -23.40
N LEU A 146 -6.87 0.60 -23.55
CA LEU A 146 -6.21 -0.02 -24.70
C LEU A 146 -6.46 -1.52 -24.80
N LEU A 147 -6.58 -2.22 -23.66
CA LEU A 147 -6.95 -3.63 -23.63
C LEU A 147 -8.37 -3.86 -24.17
N ILE A 148 -9.35 -3.06 -23.74
CA ILE A 148 -10.74 -3.15 -24.26
C ILE A 148 -10.78 -2.86 -25.76
N PHE A 149 -10.03 -1.85 -26.21
CA PHE A 149 -9.92 -1.53 -27.64
C PHE A 149 -9.32 -2.69 -28.44
N SER A 150 -8.19 -3.24 -27.97
CA SER A 150 -7.47 -4.33 -28.63
C SER A 150 -8.32 -5.60 -28.70
N LEU A 151 -9.04 -5.94 -27.63
CA LEU A 151 -9.97 -7.07 -27.59
C LEU A 151 -11.20 -6.85 -28.47
N SER A 152 -11.68 -5.61 -28.61
CA SER A 152 -12.79 -5.28 -29.51
C SER A 152 -12.38 -5.42 -30.98
N VAL A 153 -11.15 -5.00 -31.32
CA VAL A 153 -10.56 -5.20 -32.64
C VAL A 153 -10.32 -6.70 -32.91
N LEU A 154 -9.77 -7.43 -31.93
CA LEU A 154 -9.55 -8.87 -32.04
C LEU A 154 -10.85 -9.64 -32.24
N ALA A 155 -11.92 -9.30 -31.50
CA ALA A 155 -13.26 -9.85 -31.67
C ALA A 155 -13.80 -9.54 -33.08
N LEU A 156 -13.60 -8.34 -33.59
CA LEU A 156 -14.04 -7.97 -34.93
C LEU A 156 -13.37 -8.82 -36.03
N PHE A 157 -12.08 -9.13 -35.88
CA PHE A 157 -11.33 -9.94 -36.87
C PHE A 157 -11.49 -11.45 -36.73
N THR A 158 -11.97 -11.94 -35.58
CA THR A 158 -12.14 -13.38 -35.30
C THR A 158 -13.61 -13.84 -35.36
N ALA A 159 -14.53 -12.96 -35.77
CA ALA A 159 -15.94 -13.29 -35.91
C ALA A 159 -16.19 -14.43 -36.93
N PRO A 160 -17.06 -15.42 -36.61
CA PRO A 160 -17.33 -16.54 -37.50
C PRO A 160 -17.97 -16.13 -38.84
N VAL A 161 -17.48 -16.75 -39.91
CA VAL A 161 -17.61 -16.40 -41.35
C VAL A 161 -19.05 -16.36 -41.92
N GLU A 162 -20.10 -16.66 -41.16
CA GLU A 162 -21.48 -16.44 -41.65
C GLU A 162 -21.84 -14.96 -41.80
N THR A 163 -21.10 -14.08 -41.12
CA THR A 163 -21.05 -12.66 -41.46
C THR A 163 -19.71 -12.37 -42.12
N ASN A 164 -19.67 -12.41 -43.46
CA ASN A 164 -18.57 -11.79 -44.19
C ASN A 164 -18.61 -10.28 -43.87
N ILE A 165 -17.87 -9.85 -42.85
CA ILE A 165 -17.82 -8.45 -42.38
C ILE A 165 -17.38 -7.54 -43.53
N ILE A 166 -16.47 -8.03 -44.35
CA ILE A 166 -16.07 -7.42 -45.62
C ILE A 166 -17.32 -7.30 -46.52
N ASP A 167 -17.98 -8.38 -46.92
CA ASP A 167 -19.13 -8.28 -47.85
C ASP A 167 -20.37 -7.54 -47.29
N SER A 168 -20.59 -7.54 -45.98
CA SER A 168 -21.66 -6.81 -45.29
C SER A 168 -21.44 -5.30 -45.33
N ILE A 169 -20.19 -4.87 -45.09
CA ILE A 169 -19.76 -3.47 -45.23
C ILE A 169 -19.69 -3.07 -46.72
N PHE A 170 -19.36 -4.01 -47.62
CA PHE A 170 -19.19 -3.75 -49.06
C PHE A 170 -20.44 -3.95 -49.93
N SER A 171 -21.57 -4.44 -49.39
CA SER A 171 -22.82 -4.65 -50.17
C SER A 171 -23.88 -3.56 -50.03
N SER A 172 -23.72 -2.61 -49.09
CA SER A 172 -24.58 -1.42 -49.01
C SER A 172 -23.85 -0.19 -49.54
N ARG A 173 -24.10 0.12 -50.82
CA ARG A 173 -23.85 1.38 -51.55
C ARG A 173 -22.75 2.34 -51.05
N GLU A 174 -21.68 2.42 -51.86
CA GLU A 174 -20.71 3.53 -52.02
C GLU A 174 -19.79 3.92 -50.84
N TYR A 175 -19.07 2.94 -50.27
CA TYR A 175 -17.84 3.22 -49.52
C TYR A 175 -16.61 2.66 -50.25
N THR A 176 -15.94 3.51 -51.03
CA THR A 176 -14.64 3.18 -51.65
C THR A 176 -13.54 3.05 -50.58
N PRO A 177 -12.52 2.19 -50.77
CA PRO A 177 -11.39 2.00 -49.84
C PRO A 177 -10.71 3.31 -49.40
N LYS A 178 -10.68 4.31 -50.29
CA LYS A 178 -10.16 5.66 -50.01
C LYS A 178 -10.97 6.44 -48.97
N ARG A 179 -12.28 6.22 -48.88
CA ARG A 179 -13.16 6.85 -47.87
C ARG A 179 -13.04 6.17 -46.51
N LEU A 180 -12.82 4.86 -46.48
CA LEU A 180 -12.53 4.13 -45.23
C LEU A 180 -11.17 4.55 -44.65
N LEU A 181 -10.15 4.64 -45.51
CA LEU A 181 -8.85 5.18 -45.10
C LEU A 181 -9.02 6.61 -44.59
N ALA A 182 -9.81 7.45 -45.28
CA ALA A 182 -10.11 8.80 -44.83
C ALA A 182 -10.88 8.85 -43.50
N SER A 183 -11.87 7.98 -43.25
CA SER A 183 -12.62 7.97 -41.98
C SER A 183 -11.79 7.43 -40.81
N VAL A 184 -10.94 6.43 -41.04
CA VAL A 184 -10.00 5.93 -40.03
C VAL A 184 -8.91 6.98 -39.78
N SER A 185 -8.39 7.62 -40.82
CA SER A 185 -7.45 8.73 -40.67
C SER A 185 -8.08 9.91 -39.96
N VAL A 186 -9.35 10.24 -40.19
CA VAL A 186 -10.07 11.29 -39.46
C VAL A 186 -10.29 10.89 -38.01
N ALA A 187 -10.63 9.64 -37.70
CA ALA A 187 -10.78 9.15 -36.33
C ALA A 187 -9.44 9.19 -35.57
N VAL A 188 -8.36 8.73 -36.19
CA VAL A 188 -7.00 8.81 -35.63
C VAL A 188 -6.55 10.25 -35.48
N LEU A 189 -6.84 11.11 -36.48
CA LEU A 189 -6.53 12.54 -36.41
C LEU A 189 -7.33 13.22 -35.30
N LEU A 190 -8.60 12.88 -35.10
CA LEU A 190 -9.42 13.42 -34.02
C LEU A 190 -8.86 13.04 -32.64
N ILE A 191 -8.45 11.77 -32.47
CA ILE A 191 -7.79 11.27 -31.26
C ILE A 191 -6.45 12.00 -31.03
N PHE A 192 -5.64 12.16 -32.08
CA PHE A 192 -4.37 12.90 -32.00
C PHE A 192 -4.57 14.40 -31.74
N THR A 193 -5.59 15.02 -32.34
CA THR A 193 -5.87 16.44 -32.11
C THR A 193 -6.40 16.67 -30.71
N SER A 194 -7.22 15.75 -30.15
CA SER A 194 -7.69 15.87 -28.77
C SER A 194 -6.55 15.71 -27.77
N THR A 195 -5.62 14.78 -27.99
CA THR A 195 -4.45 14.62 -27.11
C THR A 195 -3.45 15.76 -27.25
N LEU A 196 -3.23 16.27 -28.47
CA LEU A 196 -2.34 17.40 -28.72
C LEU A 196 -2.90 18.73 -28.20
N SER A 197 -4.21 18.97 -28.31
CA SER A 197 -4.84 20.15 -27.70
C SER A 197 -4.74 20.14 -26.18
N VAL A 198 -4.82 18.96 -25.56
CA VAL A 198 -4.64 18.78 -24.11
C VAL A 198 -3.18 19.00 -23.70
N TYR A 199 -2.21 18.48 -24.46
CA TYR A 199 -0.77 18.75 -24.25
C TYR A 199 -0.42 20.24 -24.39
N LEU A 200 -1.04 20.95 -25.33
CA LEU A 200 -0.81 22.39 -25.54
C LEU A 200 -1.47 23.27 -24.48
N VAL A 201 -2.63 22.86 -23.93
CA VAL A 201 -3.26 23.55 -22.79
C VAL A 201 -2.50 23.29 -21.49
N ALA A 202 -1.98 22.07 -21.29
CA ALA A 202 -1.11 21.74 -20.16
C ALA A 202 0.21 22.55 -20.17
N ASN A 203 0.65 23.01 -21.34
CA ASN A 203 1.89 23.79 -21.51
C ASN A 203 1.66 25.28 -21.83
N SER A 204 0.42 25.78 -21.86
CA SER A 204 0.16 27.21 -22.09
C SER A 204 0.24 27.96 -20.76
N SER A 205 1.35 28.66 -20.55
CA SER A 205 1.62 29.50 -19.39
C SER A 205 0.86 30.82 -19.46
N ASP A 206 -0.16 30.98 -18.61
CA ASP A 206 -0.68 32.28 -18.22
C ASP A 206 -0.91 32.31 -16.70
N GLY A 207 -0.10 33.10 -15.99
CA GLY A 207 -0.37 33.50 -14.60
C GLY A 207 0.77 33.29 -13.61
N VAL A 208 1.73 34.21 -13.60
CA VAL A 208 2.89 34.28 -12.70
C VAL A 208 2.49 34.38 -11.21
N ALA A 209 3.00 33.45 -10.40
CA ALA A 209 3.50 33.72 -9.05
C ALA A 209 4.89 33.08 -8.97
N GLU A 210 5.89 33.81 -8.48
CA GLU A 210 7.26 33.31 -8.30
C GLU A 210 7.26 32.19 -7.28
N GLU A 211 7.33 30.94 -7.74
CA GLU A 211 7.77 29.81 -6.93
C GLU A 211 9.20 29.46 -7.32
N ILE A 212 10.02 29.35 -6.29
CA ILE A 212 11.41 28.91 -6.34
C ILE A 212 11.41 27.52 -6.98
N ILE A 213 12.09 27.39 -8.11
CA ILE A 213 12.32 26.09 -8.75
C ILE A 213 13.27 25.33 -7.83
N VAL A 214 12.71 24.47 -6.97
CA VAL A 214 13.44 23.32 -6.43
C VAL A 214 13.49 22.32 -7.58
N GLU A 215 14.69 21.84 -7.94
CA GLU A 215 14.82 20.72 -8.86
C GLU A 215 14.00 19.56 -8.27
N GLU A 216 12.94 19.12 -8.96
CA GLU A 216 12.30 17.83 -8.68
C GLU A 216 13.33 16.75 -8.99
N ASP A 217 14.11 16.39 -7.97
CA ASP A 217 14.91 15.18 -7.99
C ASP A 217 13.92 14.03 -7.83
N ASP A 218 13.84 13.18 -8.86
CA ASP A 218 12.88 12.10 -9.08
C ASP A 218 13.10 10.91 -8.10
N TRP A 219 13.45 11.20 -6.84
CA TRP A 219 13.70 10.21 -5.81
C TRP A 219 12.38 9.77 -5.17
N ARG A 220 12.24 8.46 -4.95
CA ARG A 220 11.03 7.87 -4.36
C ARG A 220 10.80 8.36 -2.92
N ALA A 221 9.56 8.25 -2.45
CA ALA A 221 9.27 8.40 -1.02
C ALA A 221 10.09 7.40 -0.18
N TYR A 222 10.54 7.85 0.98
CA TYR A 222 11.37 7.06 1.88
C TYR A 222 11.09 7.43 3.33
N SER A 223 11.64 6.64 4.26
CA SER A 223 11.67 6.96 5.69
C SER A 223 13.06 6.70 6.24
N VAL A 224 13.44 7.47 7.25
CA VAL A 224 14.74 7.34 7.94
C VAL A 224 14.49 6.84 9.36
N VAL A 225 15.02 5.66 9.67
CA VAL A 225 14.97 5.07 11.01
C VAL A 225 16.35 5.15 11.63
N ALA A 226 16.41 5.52 12.90
CA ALA A 226 17.63 5.56 13.70
C ALA A 226 17.61 4.50 14.81
N PRO A 227 18.08 3.27 14.53
CA PRO A 227 18.44 2.33 15.57
C PRO A 227 19.64 2.84 16.36
N ILE A 228 19.56 2.74 17.68
CA ILE A 228 20.64 3.11 18.60
C ILE A 228 21.10 1.86 19.34
N ASP A 229 22.34 1.42 19.10
CA ASP A 229 22.82 0.12 19.57
C ASP A 229 24.36 -0.04 19.56
N THR A 230 24.88 -1.26 19.75
CA THR A 230 26.31 -1.61 19.92
C THR A 230 27.22 -1.29 18.73
N GLY A 231 26.68 -1.38 17.53
CA GLY A 231 27.39 -1.29 16.26
C GLY A 231 26.63 -2.01 15.16
N ILE A 232 27.12 -1.94 13.92
CA ILE A 232 26.46 -2.56 12.78
C ILE A 232 27.46 -3.13 11.78
N ASN A 233 27.24 -4.37 11.35
CA ASN A 233 27.98 -5.01 10.29
C ASN A 233 27.54 -4.51 8.91
N VAL A 234 28.08 -3.36 8.48
CA VAL A 234 27.76 -2.73 7.18
C VAL A 234 28.13 -3.58 5.95
N TYR A 235 28.92 -4.65 6.13
CA TYR A 235 29.30 -5.58 5.05
C TYR A 235 28.21 -6.61 4.72
N HIS A 236 27.23 -6.78 5.60
CA HIS A 236 26.21 -7.79 5.44
C HIS A 236 25.32 -7.49 4.23
N GLU A 237 25.01 -8.50 3.42
CA GLU A 237 24.25 -8.33 2.17
C GLU A 237 22.86 -7.68 2.39
N ARG A 238 22.30 -7.88 3.58
CA ARG A 238 21.02 -7.30 4.02
C ARG A 238 20.99 -5.77 3.93
N PHE A 239 22.14 -5.10 4.11
CA PHE A 239 22.24 -3.65 4.13
C PHE A 239 22.66 -3.04 2.79
N ILE A 240 23.09 -3.88 1.85
CA ILE A 240 23.52 -3.44 0.52
C ILE A 240 22.34 -2.81 -0.22
N LEU A 241 22.66 -1.78 -0.99
CA LEU A 241 21.74 -1.00 -1.79
C LEU A 241 22.30 -0.92 -3.22
N ASN A 242 21.47 -1.24 -4.21
CA ASN A 242 21.88 -1.27 -5.63
C ASN A 242 21.90 0.11 -6.30
N GLU A 243 21.90 1.17 -5.49
CA GLU A 243 21.86 2.56 -5.88
C GLU A 243 22.66 3.38 -4.85
N THR A 244 23.00 4.62 -5.20
CA THR A 244 23.65 5.56 -4.30
C THR A 244 22.60 6.52 -3.76
N LEU A 245 22.68 6.86 -2.49
CA LEU A 245 21.77 7.84 -1.90
C LEU A 245 22.03 9.23 -2.51
N PRO A 246 20.99 10.05 -2.78
CA PRO A 246 21.15 11.37 -3.38
C PRO A 246 22.02 12.31 -2.53
N ASP A 247 22.79 13.18 -3.19
CA ASP A 247 23.69 14.12 -2.52
C ASP A 247 22.94 15.03 -1.52
N TRP A 248 21.75 15.52 -1.89
CA TRP A 248 20.93 16.37 -1.00
C TRP A 248 20.53 15.65 0.30
N MET A 249 20.35 14.33 0.27
CA MET A 249 20.01 13.53 1.45
C MET A 249 21.24 13.36 2.34
N LEU A 250 22.40 13.09 1.74
CA LEU A 250 23.68 12.99 2.46
C LEU A 250 24.05 14.33 3.12
N GLU A 251 23.85 15.44 2.41
CA GLU A 251 24.00 16.79 2.94
C GLU A 251 22.99 17.08 4.07
N GLY A 252 21.73 16.68 3.90
CA GLY A 252 20.68 16.83 4.91
C GLY A 252 20.92 16.02 6.19
N LEU A 253 21.57 14.86 6.08
CA LEU A 253 22.04 14.06 7.22
C LEU A 253 23.40 14.52 7.77
N GLY A 254 24.01 15.55 7.17
CA GLY A 254 25.27 16.11 7.64
C GLY A 254 26.48 15.19 7.48
N VAL A 255 26.48 14.31 6.47
CA VAL A 255 27.59 13.37 6.22
C VAL A 255 28.92 14.13 6.07
N THR A 256 29.90 13.75 6.89
CA THR A 256 31.25 14.36 6.90
C THR A 256 32.31 13.44 6.31
N MET A 257 32.01 12.13 6.23
CA MET A 257 32.98 11.10 5.85
C MET A 257 32.36 10.03 4.96
N TRP A 258 33.16 9.49 4.03
CA TRP A 258 32.77 8.40 3.14
C TRP A 258 33.73 7.23 3.28
N CYS A 259 33.18 6.05 3.57
CA CYS A 259 33.92 4.82 3.67
C CYS A 259 33.58 3.88 2.51
N ASN A 260 34.45 3.80 1.50
CA ASN A 260 34.27 2.86 0.39
C ASN A 260 34.61 1.44 0.85
N LEU A 261 33.59 0.61 1.04
CA LEU A 261 33.74 -0.75 1.56
C LEU A 261 34.27 -1.71 0.50
N THR A 262 35.14 -2.62 0.92
CA THR A 262 35.52 -3.80 0.14
C THR A 262 34.35 -4.78 0.10
N ILE A 263 33.96 -5.21 -1.11
CA ILE A 263 32.80 -6.11 -1.33
C ILE A 263 33.19 -7.56 -1.69
N GLU A 264 34.48 -7.85 -1.84
CA GLU A 264 34.98 -9.19 -2.15
C GLU A 264 35.69 -9.80 -0.93
N GLY A 265 35.59 -11.12 -0.78
CA GLY A 265 36.19 -11.86 0.32
C GLY A 265 35.24 -12.09 1.50
N SER A 266 35.76 -12.79 2.51
CA SER A 266 35.11 -13.03 3.81
C SER A 266 35.00 -11.73 4.63
N TRP A 267 34.17 -11.75 5.68
CA TRP A 267 34.03 -10.62 6.60
C TRP A 267 35.38 -10.08 7.11
N GLN A 268 36.26 -10.97 7.60
CA GLN A 268 37.57 -10.57 8.12
C GLN A 268 38.47 -9.96 7.03
N GLU A 269 38.46 -10.53 5.82
CA GLU A 269 39.26 -10.00 4.71
C GLU A 269 38.79 -8.59 4.28
N ARG A 270 37.47 -8.33 4.32
CA ARG A 270 36.90 -7.00 4.04
C ARG A 270 37.28 -6.00 5.13
N TYR A 271 37.08 -6.37 6.40
CA TYR A 271 37.50 -5.54 7.54
C TYR A 271 38.99 -5.18 7.47
N ASP A 272 39.87 -6.17 7.28
CA ASP A 272 41.32 -5.96 7.21
C ASP A 272 41.73 -5.05 6.04
N SER A 273 41.01 -5.13 4.91
CA SER A 273 41.23 -4.29 3.72
C SER A 273 40.86 -2.82 3.97
N ASP A 274 39.75 -2.58 4.68
CA ASP A 274 39.22 -1.23 4.86
C ASP A 274 39.74 -0.53 6.13
N LYS A 275 40.35 -1.30 7.04
CA LYS A 275 40.78 -0.86 8.37
C LYS A 275 41.52 0.48 8.39
N GLU A 276 42.64 0.59 7.68
CA GLU A 276 43.46 1.81 7.71
C GLU A 276 42.78 3.02 7.03
N THR A 277 41.84 2.76 6.11
CA THR A 277 41.21 3.79 5.27
C THR A 277 39.84 4.25 5.77
N CYS A 278 39.19 3.44 6.59
CA CYS A 278 37.86 3.70 7.14
C CYS A 278 37.88 3.56 8.68
N TRP A 279 38.06 2.35 9.21
CA TRP A 279 37.81 2.07 10.62
C TRP A 279 38.77 2.79 11.58
N ASP A 280 40.07 2.86 11.25
CA ASP A 280 41.11 3.47 12.11
C ASP A 280 41.07 5.02 12.11
N VAL A 281 40.22 5.65 11.29
CA VAL A 281 40.20 7.10 11.07
C VAL A 281 38.88 7.77 11.45
N ILE A 282 37.81 7.01 11.73
CA ILE A 282 36.53 7.54 12.20
C ILE A 282 36.71 8.13 13.61
N THR A 283 36.09 9.28 13.84
CA THR A 283 36.06 9.96 15.14
C THR A 283 34.63 10.20 15.60
N SER A 284 34.45 10.60 16.87
CA SER A 284 33.10 10.85 17.42
C SER A 284 32.36 12.05 16.84
N THR A 285 33.03 12.84 15.99
CA THR A 285 32.41 13.95 15.26
C THR A 285 32.00 13.58 13.84
N ASP A 286 32.30 12.36 13.39
CA ASP A 286 32.04 11.95 12.01
C ASP A 286 30.66 11.34 11.83
N ILE A 287 29.98 11.77 10.78
CA ILE A 287 28.80 11.12 10.23
C ILE A 287 29.24 10.45 8.94
N VAL A 288 29.26 9.12 8.96
CA VAL A 288 29.91 8.28 7.95
C VAL A 288 28.86 7.70 7.02
N TYR A 289 28.98 7.96 5.73
CA TYR A 289 28.23 7.22 4.71
C TYR A 289 29.07 6.05 4.20
N PHE A 290 28.42 4.91 4.00
CA PHE A 290 29.00 3.72 3.40
C PHE A 290 28.39 3.53 2.00
N PRO A 291 29.06 4.00 0.91
CA PRO A 291 28.50 3.96 -0.43
C PRO A 291 28.14 2.54 -0.89
N GLY A 292 27.00 2.41 -1.56
CA GLY A 292 26.45 1.10 -1.95
C GLY A 292 25.69 0.40 -0.83
N THR A 293 25.46 1.07 0.29
CA THR A 293 24.57 0.63 1.37
C THR A 293 23.52 1.70 1.65
N ARG A 294 22.52 1.35 2.46
CA ARG A 294 21.52 2.26 3.02
C ARG A 294 21.91 2.86 4.38
N ILE A 295 23.15 2.64 4.82
CA ILE A 295 23.63 2.96 6.16
C ILE A 295 24.38 4.27 6.15
N ILE A 296 23.94 5.19 7.02
CA ILE A 296 24.71 6.32 7.53
C ILE A 296 24.95 6.06 9.01
N GLY A 297 26.20 6.08 9.47
CA GLY A 297 26.56 5.75 10.85
C GLY A 297 27.20 6.94 11.58
N THR A 298 27.00 7.02 12.89
CA THR A 298 27.72 7.94 13.77
C THR A 298 27.98 7.29 15.12
N THR A 299 29.03 7.73 15.81
CA THR A 299 29.36 7.29 17.18
C THR A 299 29.61 8.50 18.08
N PRO A 300 28.58 9.05 18.73
CA PRO A 300 28.75 10.25 19.55
C PRO A 300 29.60 10.02 20.80
N ASP A 301 29.80 8.76 21.20
CA ASP A 301 30.63 8.36 22.34
C ASP A 301 32.04 7.94 21.88
N ASP A 302 33.10 8.37 22.59
CA ASP A 302 34.50 8.17 22.16
C ASP A 302 35.18 6.92 22.72
N ASN A 303 34.42 6.00 23.35
CA ASN A 303 34.97 4.88 24.12
C ASN A 303 34.89 3.52 23.41
N THR A 304 34.75 3.51 22.08
CA THR A 304 34.71 2.29 21.25
C THR A 304 36.05 2.03 20.58
N ASP A 305 36.43 0.75 20.47
CA ASP A 305 37.66 0.32 19.81
C ASP A 305 37.54 0.35 18.28
N ILE A 306 36.32 0.17 17.75
CA ILE A 306 36.03 0.21 16.31
C ILE A 306 34.72 0.99 16.11
N PRO A 307 34.80 2.32 15.91
CA PRO A 307 33.64 3.18 15.66
C PRO A 307 32.64 2.62 14.64
N ILE A 308 31.36 2.58 15.02
CA ILE A 308 30.18 2.19 14.24
C ILE A 308 30.11 0.70 13.89
N LEU A 309 31.23 0.05 13.60
CA LEU A 309 31.26 -1.37 13.22
C LEU A 309 30.99 -2.24 14.44
N ASP A 310 30.09 -3.21 14.28
CA ASP A 310 29.73 -4.13 15.38
C ASP A 310 30.94 -4.89 15.91
N ASP A 311 31.02 -5.06 17.23
CA ASP A 311 32.06 -5.87 17.87
C ASP A 311 31.86 -7.33 17.45
N PRO A 312 32.88 -8.06 16.98
CA PRO A 312 32.78 -9.50 16.76
C PRO A 312 32.27 -10.32 17.97
N SER A 313 32.32 -9.75 19.17
CA SER A 313 31.85 -10.32 20.44
C SER A 313 30.41 -9.95 20.79
N ASP A 314 29.83 -8.94 20.13
CA ASP A 314 28.49 -8.41 20.39
C ASP A 314 27.83 -8.01 19.06
N GLY A 315 26.88 -8.82 18.59
CA GLY A 315 26.23 -8.66 17.28
C GLY A 315 24.85 -8.01 17.33
N HIS A 316 24.53 -7.36 18.45
CA HIS A 316 23.17 -6.96 18.77
C HIS A 316 22.64 -5.90 17.81
N GLY A 317 23.41 -4.84 17.53
CA GLY A 317 22.98 -3.76 16.65
C GLY A 317 22.80 -4.16 15.18
N THR A 318 23.57 -5.15 14.70
CA THR A 318 23.34 -5.77 13.37
C THR A 318 21.95 -6.41 13.30
N ALA A 319 21.59 -7.24 14.28
CA ALA A 319 20.29 -7.89 14.32
C ALA A 319 19.14 -6.88 14.48
N VAL A 320 19.29 -5.91 15.39
CA VAL A 320 18.32 -4.82 15.62
C VAL A 320 18.04 -4.04 14.34
N THR A 321 19.07 -3.67 13.59
CA THR A 321 18.89 -2.98 12.30
C THR A 321 18.24 -3.89 11.26
N GLY A 322 18.59 -5.18 11.26
CA GLY A 322 17.92 -6.19 10.44
C GLY A 322 16.41 -6.24 10.68
N ALA A 323 15.97 -6.19 11.94
CA ALA A 323 14.55 -6.23 12.30
C ALA A 323 13.75 -5.03 11.77
N VAL A 324 14.37 -3.83 11.70
CA VAL A 324 13.77 -2.66 11.01
C VAL A 324 13.54 -3.01 9.54
N LEU A 325 14.57 -3.53 8.86
CA LEU A 325 14.54 -3.78 7.42
C LEU A 325 13.70 -5.00 7.02
N ASP A 326 13.49 -5.94 7.93
CA ASP A 326 12.53 -7.02 7.74
C ASP A 326 11.10 -6.48 7.62
N ALA A 327 10.80 -5.34 8.24
CA ALA A 327 9.48 -4.71 8.15
C ALA A 327 9.44 -3.67 7.02
N ASN A 328 10.46 -2.83 6.90
CA ASN A 328 10.60 -1.89 5.79
C ASN A 328 11.91 -2.10 5.02
N PRO A 329 11.89 -2.93 3.96
CA PRO A 329 13.07 -3.18 3.13
C PRO A 329 13.57 -1.97 2.34
N ASP A 330 12.90 -0.81 2.39
CA ASP A 330 13.31 0.41 1.69
C ASP A 330 13.70 1.54 2.65
N ALA A 331 13.67 1.30 3.98
CA ALA A 331 14.10 2.28 4.96
C ALA A 331 15.58 2.66 4.81
N ILE A 332 15.87 3.94 4.96
CA ILE A 332 17.22 4.47 5.14
C ILE A 332 17.57 4.39 6.62
N ILE A 333 18.79 3.98 6.94
CA ILE A 333 19.22 3.77 8.31
C ILE A 333 20.23 4.86 8.70
N PHE A 334 19.87 5.65 9.72
CA PHE A 334 20.80 6.52 10.43
C PHE A 334 21.23 5.82 11.73
N PHE A 335 22.20 4.91 11.64
CA PHE A 335 22.64 4.11 12.77
C PHE A 335 23.44 4.97 13.75
N VAL A 336 23.12 4.86 15.05
CA VAL A 336 23.87 5.54 16.11
C VAL A 336 24.45 4.49 17.04
N GLU A 337 25.78 4.44 17.13
CA GLU A 337 26.44 3.59 18.11
C GLU A 337 26.33 4.20 19.53
N GLY A 338 25.91 3.40 20.51
CA GLY A 338 25.92 3.77 21.92
C GLY A 338 24.65 3.43 22.68
N PHE A 339 24.66 3.73 23.98
CA PHE A 339 23.53 3.50 24.90
C PHE A 339 23.24 4.72 25.79
N SER A 340 23.72 5.89 25.37
CA SER A 340 23.74 7.12 26.15
C SER A 340 22.62 8.08 25.75
N ASP A 341 22.38 9.06 26.61
CA ASP A 341 21.55 10.23 26.28
C ASP A 341 22.15 11.01 25.10
N ALA A 342 23.47 11.09 25.00
CA ALA A 342 24.17 11.66 23.86
C ALA A 342 23.85 10.92 22.54
N ALA A 343 23.77 9.58 22.55
CA ALA A 343 23.37 8.80 21.39
C ALA A 343 21.92 9.10 20.97
N VAL A 344 20.99 9.14 21.94
CA VAL A 344 19.60 9.50 21.67
C VAL A 344 19.49 10.93 21.15
N LEU A 345 20.21 11.89 21.72
CA LEU A 345 20.24 13.27 21.26
C LEU A 345 20.82 13.42 19.86
N ALA A 346 21.88 12.67 19.53
CA ALA A 346 22.44 12.66 18.18
C ALA A 346 21.38 12.27 17.14
N ALA A 347 20.60 11.21 17.40
CA ALA A 347 19.47 10.84 16.54
C ALA A 347 18.33 11.87 16.58
N ALA A 348 18.04 12.46 17.75
CA ALA A 348 16.99 13.46 17.95
C ALA A 348 17.25 14.77 17.20
N GLU A 349 18.51 15.17 17.05
CA GLU A 349 18.90 16.40 16.37
C GLU A 349 18.98 16.25 14.84
N GLN A 350 19.04 15.03 14.30
CA GLN A 350 19.09 14.82 12.85
C GLN A 350 17.79 15.24 12.14
N PRO A 351 17.81 16.17 11.18
CA PRO A 351 16.58 16.75 10.64
C PRO A 351 15.73 15.74 9.86
N LEU A 352 16.36 14.74 9.22
CA LEU A 352 15.68 13.79 8.33
C LEU A 352 15.21 12.51 9.04
N VAL A 353 15.58 12.28 10.31
CA VAL A 353 15.18 11.08 11.08
C VAL A 353 13.70 11.16 11.48
N ASP A 354 12.95 10.11 11.17
CA ASP A 354 11.52 9.96 11.49
C ASP A 354 11.29 9.27 12.83
N ILE A 355 12.00 8.17 13.01
CA ILE A 355 11.76 7.20 14.09
C ILE A 355 13.09 6.84 14.72
N ILE A 356 13.15 6.94 16.05
CA ILE A 356 14.27 6.51 16.86
C ILE A 356 13.89 5.23 17.58
N SER A 357 14.76 4.22 17.55
CA SER A 357 14.53 2.93 18.20
C SER A 357 15.66 2.62 19.17
N THR A 358 15.33 2.46 20.45
CA THR A 358 16.28 2.05 21.50
C THR A 358 15.97 0.63 21.94
N SER A 359 16.86 -0.29 21.60
CA SER A 359 16.73 -1.74 21.88
C SER A 359 17.51 -2.19 23.11
N PHE A 360 17.74 -1.28 24.04
CA PHE A 360 18.51 -1.48 25.26
C PHE A 360 17.74 -0.99 26.48
N GLY A 361 18.07 -1.55 27.63
CA GLY A 361 17.45 -1.18 28.89
C GLY A 361 18.07 -1.94 30.06
N PRO A 362 18.00 -1.38 31.27
CA PRO A 362 18.52 -2.02 32.46
C PRO A 362 17.63 -3.20 32.90
N ILE A 363 18.23 -4.37 33.13
CA ILE A 363 17.51 -5.58 33.57
C ILE A 363 16.69 -5.29 34.84
N GLY A 364 15.42 -5.70 34.82
CA GLY A 364 14.44 -5.45 35.86
C GLY A 364 13.75 -4.09 35.76
N SER A 365 13.91 -3.38 34.62
CA SER A 365 13.49 -2.00 34.43
C SER A 365 13.97 -1.12 35.60
N ILE A 366 15.24 -1.24 35.98
CA ILE A 366 15.82 -0.40 37.03
C ILE A 366 15.88 1.03 36.48
N PRO A 367 15.28 2.03 37.11
CA PRO A 367 15.27 3.38 36.55
C PRO A 367 16.70 3.92 36.48
N VAL A 368 17.18 4.15 35.27
CA VAL A 368 18.46 4.82 34.98
C VAL A 368 18.14 6.19 34.37
N PRO A 369 18.40 7.29 35.09
CA PRO A 369 18.08 8.64 34.61
C PRO A 369 18.92 9.05 33.39
N GLY A 370 18.38 9.95 32.57
CA GLY A 370 19.03 10.62 31.45
C GLY A 370 18.48 10.23 30.07
N ILE A 371 18.17 8.94 29.86
CA ILE A 371 17.63 8.47 28.57
C ILE A 371 16.22 9.02 28.33
N GLU A 372 15.40 9.09 29.38
CA GLU A 372 14.07 9.67 29.33
C GLU A 372 14.10 11.14 28.89
N ASP A 373 15.08 11.92 29.35
CA ASP A 373 15.20 13.33 28.97
C ASP A 373 15.52 13.49 27.48
N ALA A 374 16.42 12.66 26.95
CA ALA A 374 16.78 12.67 25.54
C ALA A 374 15.62 12.19 24.64
N THR A 375 14.87 11.16 25.07
CA THR A 375 13.68 10.71 24.34
C THR A 375 12.55 11.74 24.40
N ARG A 376 12.46 12.53 25.49
CA ARG A 376 11.53 13.66 25.59
C ARG A 376 11.85 14.72 24.54
N VAL A 377 13.13 15.06 24.36
CA VAL A 377 13.57 16.00 23.31
C VAL A 377 13.17 15.44 21.95
N ALA A 378 13.47 14.18 21.65
CA ALA A 378 13.11 13.56 20.38
C ALA A 378 11.62 13.64 20.05
N VAL A 379 10.76 13.30 21.02
CA VAL A 379 9.32 13.19 20.77
C VAL A 379 8.58 14.51 20.96
N VAL A 380 8.82 15.20 22.07
CA VAL A 380 8.04 16.39 22.46
C VAL A 380 8.56 17.65 21.78
N GLU A 381 9.88 17.79 21.64
CA GLU A 381 10.49 19.00 21.07
C GLU A 381 10.78 18.84 19.57
N LYS A 382 11.14 17.63 19.13
CA LYS A 382 11.48 17.33 17.73
C LYS A 382 10.40 16.56 16.98
N HIS A 383 9.27 16.26 17.63
CA HIS A 383 8.07 15.67 17.01
C HIS A 383 8.29 14.32 16.31
N LYS A 384 9.40 13.63 16.61
CA LYS A 384 9.73 12.31 16.07
C LYS A 384 9.01 11.21 16.81
N VAL A 385 9.00 10.01 16.23
CA VAL A 385 8.53 8.81 16.91
C VAL A 385 9.69 8.20 17.70
N HIS A 386 9.40 7.70 18.90
CA HIS A 386 10.35 6.89 19.67
C HIS A 386 9.72 5.54 20.04
N THR A 387 10.40 4.44 19.71
CA THR A 387 10.06 3.09 20.16
C THR A 387 11.13 2.60 21.13
N GLY A 388 10.73 2.25 22.35
CA GLY A 388 11.62 1.78 23.41
C GLY A 388 11.32 0.35 23.84
N ALA A 389 12.36 -0.47 23.98
CA ALA A 389 12.23 -1.85 24.41
C ALA A 389 11.85 -1.95 25.89
N ALA A 390 10.75 -2.64 26.18
CA ALA A 390 10.46 -3.02 27.55
C ALA A 390 11.43 -4.12 28.02
N ASP A 391 11.46 -4.38 29.32
CA ASP A 391 12.36 -5.39 29.87
C ASP A 391 11.99 -6.82 29.44
N ASN A 392 12.99 -7.69 29.24
CA ASN A 392 12.77 -9.09 28.85
C ASN A 392 12.15 -9.96 29.97
N THR A 393 11.92 -9.40 31.16
CA THR A 393 11.23 -10.04 32.30
C THR A 393 9.85 -9.40 32.52
N PRO A 394 9.00 -9.95 33.42
CA PRO A 394 7.69 -9.37 33.75
C PRO A 394 7.71 -8.00 34.45
N SER A 395 8.88 -7.36 34.54
CA SER A 395 9.05 -6.05 35.18
C SER A 395 8.17 -5.01 34.49
N PRO A 396 7.52 -4.10 35.23
CA PRO A 396 6.69 -3.07 34.61
C PRO A 396 7.49 -2.15 33.70
N ALA A 397 7.08 -2.04 32.44
CA ALA A 397 7.65 -1.12 31.46
C ALA A 397 7.55 0.33 31.95
N VAL A 398 6.56 0.66 32.79
CA VAL A 398 6.35 1.98 33.41
C VAL A 398 7.63 2.60 33.96
N GLN A 399 8.52 1.84 34.61
CA GLN A 399 9.73 2.36 35.26
C GLN A 399 10.99 2.21 34.39
N ASP A 400 10.85 1.63 33.19
CA ASP A 400 11.93 1.53 32.22
C ASP A 400 12.22 2.90 31.60
N SER A 401 13.47 3.32 31.49
CA SER A 401 13.85 4.64 30.98
C SER A 401 13.65 4.80 29.46
N THR A 402 13.45 3.70 28.72
CA THR A 402 13.22 3.74 27.27
C THR A 402 11.75 3.55 26.92
N ALA A 403 11.11 2.51 27.50
CA ALA A 403 9.73 2.15 27.23
C ALA A 403 8.73 2.88 28.14
N GLY A 404 9.14 3.22 29.36
CA GLY A 404 8.28 3.81 30.39
C GLY A 404 7.88 5.27 30.18
N PRO A 405 8.70 6.17 29.60
CA PRO A 405 8.33 7.57 29.47
C PRO A 405 7.06 7.74 28.62
N PRO A 406 6.10 8.60 29.03
CA PRO A 406 4.75 8.66 28.43
C PRO A 406 4.73 9.09 26.94
N TRP A 407 5.79 9.74 26.48
CA TRP A 407 5.99 10.13 25.08
C TRP A 407 6.53 8.99 24.20
N SER A 408 7.14 7.96 24.79
CA SER A 408 7.66 6.80 24.07
C SER A 408 6.55 5.78 23.77
N ILE A 409 6.71 5.02 22.68
CA ILE A 409 5.97 3.78 22.45
C ILE A 409 6.77 2.64 23.10
N GLY A 410 6.30 2.15 24.25
CA GLY A 410 6.91 1.03 24.96
C GLY A 410 6.50 -0.31 24.36
N VAL A 411 7.49 -1.10 23.91
CA VAL A 411 7.26 -2.32 23.14
C VAL A 411 7.66 -3.55 23.94
N SER A 412 6.73 -4.47 24.14
CA SER A 412 7.00 -5.81 24.67
C SER A 412 7.10 -6.88 23.57
N GLY A 413 7.45 -8.09 23.99
CA GLY A 413 7.49 -9.25 23.11
C GLY A 413 6.15 -9.93 22.92
N TYR A 414 5.92 -10.34 21.68
CA TYR A 414 4.95 -11.34 21.29
C TYR A 414 5.62 -12.31 20.31
N ALA A 415 5.59 -13.60 20.58
CA ALA A 415 6.12 -14.56 19.63
C ALA A 415 5.07 -14.90 18.57
N GLU A 416 5.46 -14.85 17.29
CA GLU A 416 4.59 -15.12 16.13
C GLU A 416 4.79 -16.54 15.54
N GLU A 417 3.95 -16.89 14.56
CA GLU A 417 4.06 -18.08 13.72
C GLU A 417 4.10 -19.43 14.49
N GLY A 418 5.18 -20.20 14.33
CA GLY A 418 5.37 -21.50 14.98
C GLY A 418 5.46 -21.40 16.51
N ASP A 419 5.65 -20.17 16.99
CA ASP A 419 5.86 -19.80 18.38
C ASP A 419 4.74 -18.87 18.90
N ASP A 420 3.56 -18.89 18.26
CA ASP A 420 2.42 -18.02 18.60
C ASP A 420 2.10 -18.03 20.11
N GLN A 421 2.06 -16.84 20.71
CA GLN A 421 1.84 -16.61 22.14
C GLN A 421 2.86 -17.25 23.09
N LYS A 422 4.06 -17.62 22.62
CA LYS A 422 5.10 -18.14 23.53
C LYS A 422 5.69 -17.10 24.46
N GLU A 423 5.78 -15.85 24.00
CA GLU A 423 6.21 -14.72 24.81
C GLU A 423 5.04 -13.76 25.05
N THR A 424 4.68 -13.56 26.32
CA THR A 424 3.60 -12.65 26.77
C THR A 424 3.91 -12.01 28.13
N MET A 425 5.15 -12.19 28.60
CA MET A 425 5.60 -11.90 29.96
C MET A 425 6.86 -11.04 29.99
N SER A 426 7.38 -10.61 28.85
CA SER A 426 8.35 -9.52 28.75
C SER A 426 7.64 -8.19 28.90
N GLY A 427 8.07 -7.34 29.83
CA GLY A 427 7.53 -6.01 30.06
C GLY A 427 6.04 -6.01 30.41
N SER A 428 5.67 -5.82 31.67
CA SER A 428 4.25 -5.60 31.99
C SER A 428 3.85 -4.14 31.74
N TYR A 429 2.59 -3.92 31.36
CA TYR A 429 2.05 -2.60 31.01
C TYR A 429 2.78 -1.87 29.86
N PRO A 430 3.06 -2.54 28.72
CA PRO A 430 3.62 -1.87 27.54
C PRO A 430 2.54 -1.02 26.83
N ASP A 431 2.92 -0.26 25.80
CA ASP A 431 1.95 0.31 24.85
C ASP A 431 1.47 -0.76 23.86
N ILE A 432 2.38 -1.60 23.36
CA ILE A 432 2.11 -2.62 22.34
C ILE A 432 3.04 -3.83 22.53
N ALA A 433 2.71 -4.94 21.90
CA ALA A 433 3.62 -6.09 21.73
C ALA A 433 3.90 -6.35 20.25
N ALA A 434 5.10 -6.83 19.91
CA ALA A 434 5.49 -7.14 18.53
C ALA A 434 6.43 -8.36 18.47
N ASP A 435 6.74 -8.81 17.26
CA ASP A 435 7.47 -10.06 17.03
C ASP A 435 8.79 -10.15 17.82
N TRP A 436 8.81 -11.05 18.78
CA TRP A 436 9.89 -11.26 19.73
C TRP A 436 11.02 -12.11 19.17
N THR A 437 10.69 -13.09 18.32
CA THR A 437 11.66 -14.06 17.79
C THR A 437 11.75 -13.92 16.28
N GLN A 438 12.92 -13.54 15.79
CA GLN A 438 13.14 -13.28 14.37
C GLN A 438 14.43 -13.96 13.89
N VAL A 439 14.53 -14.20 12.59
CA VAL A 439 15.75 -14.68 11.93
C VAL A 439 16.45 -13.47 11.33
N LEU A 440 17.54 -13.04 11.98
CA LEU A 440 18.17 -11.74 11.76
C LEU A 440 19.63 -11.90 11.29
N PRO A 441 20.18 -10.90 10.56
CA PRO A 441 21.52 -10.97 9.99
C PRO A 441 22.61 -11.14 11.06
N ASN A 442 23.66 -11.89 10.71
CA ASN A 442 24.82 -12.09 11.57
C ASN A 442 25.79 -10.90 11.50
N HIS A 443 26.49 -10.65 12.59
CA HIS A 443 27.48 -9.58 12.71
C HIS A 443 28.88 -10.00 12.22
N ASP A 444 29.18 -11.31 12.20
CA ASP A 444 30.52 -11.87 11.95
C ASP A 444 30.68 -12.57 10.59
N ASP A 445 29.69 -12.46 9.71
CA ASP A 445 29.75 -12.93 8.33
C ASP A 445 29.10 -11.91 7.36
N THR A 446 28.91 -12.28 6.09
CA THR A 446 28.40 -11.35 5.06
C THR A 446 27.00 -11.67 4.56
N ASP A 447 26.45 -12.83 4.94
CA ASP A 447 25.24 -13.41 4.34
C ASP A 447 24.46 -14.36 5.26
N GLY A 448 24.99 -14.65 6.45
CA GLY A 448 24.40 -15.55 7.41
C GLY A 448 23.34 -14.89 8.28
N TYR A 449 22.45 -15.72 8.80
CA TYR A 449 21.39 -15.30 9.71
C TYR A 449 21.34 -16.23 10.91
N HIS A 450 20.83 -15.73 12.03
CA HIS A 450 20.56 -16.51 13.23
C HIS A 450 19.18 -16.19 13.78
N GLU A 451 18.58 -17.16 14.46
CA GLU A 451 17.37 -16.94 15.24
C GLU A 451 17.75 -16.29 16.56
N THR A 452 17.08 -15.19 16.91
CA THR A 452 17.29 -14.46 18.16
C THR A 452 15.97 -13.95 18.71
N SER A 453 15.95 -13.64 20.01
CA SER A 453 14.73 -13.44 20.79
C SER A 453 14.91 -12.32 21.82
N GLY A 454 13.97 -11.38 21.87
CA GLY A 454 14.00 -10.26 22.83
C GLY A 454 13.11 -9.08 22.44
N THR A 455 12.73 -8.25 23.42
CA THR A 455 12.06 -6.96 23.15
C THR A 455 12.92 -6.07 22.28
N SER A 456 14.24 -6.25 22.38
CA SER A 456 15.26 -5.65 21.53
C SER A 456 15.02 -5.89 20.03
N PHE A 457 14.29 -6.92 19.62
CA PHE A 457 13.94 -7.18 18.22
C PHE A 457 12.47 -6.82 17.89
N ALA A 458 11.57 -6.94 18.86
CA ALA A 458 10.18 -6.47 18.73
C ALA A 458 10.09 -4.94 18.52
N THR A 459 10.95 -4.20 19.21
CA THR A 459 11.02 -2.73 19.16
C THR A 459 11.39 -2.19 17.78
N PRO A 460 12.54 -2.56 17.18
CA PRO A 460 12.94 -2.11 15.86
C PRO A 460 12.02 -2.65 14.77
N ARG A 461 11.44 -3.83 14.95
CA ARG A 461 10.38 -4.35 14.06
C ARG A 461 9.19 -3.41 14.01
N THR A 462 8.75 -2.89 15.17
CA THR A 462 7.70 -1.86 15.25
C THR A 462 8.12 -0.58 14.54
N ALA A 463 9.34 -0.09 14.78
CA ALA A 463 9.86 1.08 14.08
C ALA A 463 9.85 0.89 12.55
N GLY A 464 10.21 -0.31 12.08
CA GLY A 464 10.11 -0.70 10.68
C GLY A 464 8.67 -0.64 10.14
N ILE A 465 7.69 -1.21 10.85
CA ILE A 465 6.26 -1.14 10.48
C ILE A 465 5.80 0.30 10.33
N LEU A 466 6.10 1.15 11.31
CA LEU A 466 5.73 2.57 11.30
C LEU A 466 6.40 3.32 10.15
N SER A 467 7.67 3.02 9.88
CA SER A 467 8.41 3.62 8.76
C SER A 467 7.83 3.21 7.40
N LEU A 468 7.32 1.98 7.26
CA LEU A 468 6.68 1.54 6.01
C LEU A 468 5.37 2.29 5.78
N VAL A 469 4.57 2.48 6.83
CA VAL A 469 3.35 3.28 6.78
C VAL A 469 3.68 4.72 6.37
N LEU A 470 4.71 5.34 6.95
CA LEU A 470 5.17 6.68 6.56
C LEU A 470 5.62 6.75 5.09
N THR A 471 6.38 5.77 4.61
CA THR A 471 6.80 5.69 3.21
C THR A 471 5.59 5.62 2.26
N GLN A 472 4.58 4.82 2.58
CA GLN A 472 3.36 4.71 1.76
C GLN A 472 2.53 6.00 1.77
N LEU A 473 2.39 6.65 2.94
CA LEU A 473 1.67 7.91 3.07
C LEU A 473 2.38 9.05 2.33
N ARG A 474 3.72 9.08 2.36
CA ARG A 474 4.55 10.02 1.60
C ARG A 474 4.39 9.85 0.11
N GLU A 475 4.43 8.61 -0.38
CA GLU A 475 4.20 8.30 -1.80
C GLU A 475 2.81 8.79 -2.23
N LEU A 476 1.78 8.53 -1.42
CA LEU A 476 0.42 8.99 -1.69
C LEU A 476 0.27 10.52 -1.63
N GLY A 477 0.96 11.16 -0.67
CA GLY A 477 0.94 12.60 -0.43
C GLY A 477 1.86 13.41 -1.35
N MET A 478 2.67 12.76 -2.19
CA MET A 478 3.79 13.33 -2.95
C MET A 478 4.74 14.14 -2.03
N ASP A 479 5.00 13.62 -0.84
CA ASP A 479 5.94 14.19 0.11
C ASP A 479 7.27 13.45 0.04
N TYR A 480 8.21 14.02 -0.72
CA TYR A 480 9.55 13.45 -0.91
C TYR A 480 10.55 13.85 0.18
N GLY A 481 10.10 14.51 1.26
CA GLY A 481 10.92 14.82 2.42
C GLY A 481 10.78 13.78 3.54
N SER A 482 11.66 13.87 4.54
CA SER A 482 11.57 13.06 5.76
C SER A 482 11.89 13.87 7.02
N GLY A 483 11.66 13.24 8.16
CA GLY A 483 11.78 13.83 9.49
C GLY A 483 10.59 14.71 9.86
N ALA A 484 10.55 15.09 11.13
CA ALA A 484 9.60 16.04 11.69
C ALA A 484 10.30 17.39 12.00
N SER A 485 11.07 17.90 11.03
CA SER A 485 11.84 19.13 11.20
C SER A 485 10.96 20.35 11.48
N GLU A 486 11.56 21.42 12.03
CA GLU A 486 10.84 22.69 12.24
C GLU A 486 10.28 23.27 10.94
N ASP A 487 10.99 23.08 9.82
CA ASP A 487 10.53 23.48 8.47
C ASP A 487 9.31 22.69 7.99
N ARG A 488 9.04 21.53 8.62
CA ARG A 488 7.88 20.67 8.36
C ARG A 488 6.79 20.83 9.42
N GLU A 489 6.87 21.87 10.25
CA GLU A 489 5.93 22.15 11.35
C GLU A 489 5.76 20.96 12.33
N GLY A 490 6.79 20.10 12.45
CA GLY A 490 6.71 18.89 13.28
C GLY A 490 5.86 17.76 12.67
N LEU A 491 5.48 17.85 11.40
CA LEU A 491 4.76 16.79 10.69
C LEU A 491 5.72 15.74 10.15
N LEU A 492 5.38 14.47 10.34
CA LEU A 492 6.10 13.33 9.73
C LEU A 492 5.76 13.24 8.25
N VAL A 493 4.51 13.43 7.86
CA VAL A 493 4.09 13.56 6.45
C VAL A 493 3.50 14.94 6.24
N ASN A 494 4.00 15.68 5.26
CA ASN A 494 3.54 17.01 4.88
C ASN A 494 3.32 17.08 3.36
N GLY A 495 2.36 16.28 2.88
CA GLY A 495 1.98 16.18 1.48
C GLY A 495 0.87 17.15 1.10
N SER A 496 0.59 17.25 -0.21
CA SER A 496 -0.29 18.27 -0.80
C SER A 496 -1.72 18.34 -0.19
N ASN A 497 -2.24 17.22 0.31
CA ASN A 497 -3.54 17.13 0.99
C ASN A 497 -3.50 16.17 2.19
N MET A 498 -2.31 15.91 2.73
CA MET A 498 -2.10 14.92 3.77
C MET A 498 -1.06 15.42 4.75
N SER A 499 -1.49 15.65 5.98
CA SER A 499 -0.62 15.99 7.10
C SER A 499 -0.72 14.90 8.14
N ILE A 500 0.39 14.28 8.51
CA ILE A 500 0.43 13.22 9.53
C ILE A 500 1.47 13.59 10.57
N SER A 501 0.99 13.76 11.80
CA SER A 501 1.81 13.97 12.99
C SER A 501 2.19 12.65 13.65
N ASN A 502 3.16 12.68 14.57
CA ASN A 502 3.46 11.55 15.44
C ASN A 502 2.22 11.06 16.20
N GLN A 503 1.40 11.97 16.72
CA GLN A 503 0.20 11.61 17.48
C GLN A 503 -0.79 10.79 16.62
N GLU A 504 -1.06 11.21 15.38
CA GLU A 504 -1.95 10.50 14.47
C GLU A 504 -1.40 9.11 14.12
N LEU A 505 -0.08 9.01 13.88
CA LEU A 505 0.58 7.73 13.62
C LEU A 505 0.49 6.78 14.83
N ARG A 506 0.69 7.28 16.06
CA ARG A 506 0.54 6.51 17.29
C ARG A 506 -0.91 6.08 17.52
N ASP A 507 -1.87 6.94 17.25
CA ASP A 507 -3.29 6.61 17.38
C ASP A 507 -3.70 5.52 16.37
N ALA A 508 -3.22 5.58 15.13
CA ALA A 508 -3.42 4.53 14.15
C ALA A 508 -2.78 3.20 14.59
N LEU A 509 -1.57 3.22 15.17
CA LEU A 509 -0.94 2.03 15.72
C LEU A 509 -1.84 1.39 16.80
N ASN A 510 -2.30 2.19 17.76
CA ASN A 510 -3.16 1.75 18.86
C ASN A 510 -4.49 1.17 18.36
N LEU A 511 -5.10 1.80 17.36
CA LEU A 511 -6.35 1.33 16.74
C LEU A 511 -6.17 -0.02 16.04
N SER A 512 -5.06 -0.18 15.32
CA SER A 512 -4.79 -1.36 14.50
C SER A 512 -4.46 -2.61 15.32
N ALA A 513 -3.85 -2.46 16.50
CA ALA A 513 -3.33 -3.56 17.31
C ALA A 513 -4.41 -4.59 17.65
N TRP A 514 -4.10 -5.88 17.67
CA TRP A 514 -5.09 -6.95 17.89
C TRP A 514 -4.78 -7.77 19.15
N TYR A 515 -5.81 -8.38 19.75
CA TYR A 515 -5.60 -9.31 20.85
C TYR A 515 -5.68 -10.76 20.35
N PRO A 516 -4.64 -11.57 20.60
CA PRO A 516 -4.69 -13.00 20.34
C PRO A 516 -5.83 -13.67 21.11
N GLY A 517 -6.51 -14.57 20.42
CA GLY A 517 -7.56 -15.38 21.04
C GLY A 517 -6.94 -16.47 21.90
N PHE A 518 -7.59 -16.79 23.02
CA PHE A 518 -7.21 -17.95 23.86
C PHE A 518 -7.11 -19.26 23.07
N SER A 519 -7.84 -19.38 21.96
CA SER A 519 -7.84 -20.57 21.10
C SER A 519 -6.57 -20.77 20.27
N THR A 520 -5.72 -19.75 20.10
CA THR A 520 -4.44 -19.90 19.36
C THR A 520 -3.27 -20.20 20.28
N TRP A 521 -3.45 -20.08 21.60
CA TRP A 521 -2.44 -20.43 22.59
C TRP A 521 -2.22 -21.94 22.64
N ASP A 522 -0.96 -22.37 22.50
CA ASP A 522 -0.54 -23.74 22.70
C ASP A 522 0.10 -23.93 24.09
N PRO A 523 -0.57 -24.64 25.01
CA PRO A 523 -0.07 -24.87 26.37
C PRO A 523 1.16 -25.76 26.44
N THR A 524 1.55 -26.40 25.33
CA THR A 524 2.72 -27.29 25.26
C THR A 524 3.99 -26.59 24.80
N SER A 525 3.86 -25.38 24.24
CA SER A 525 4.94 -24.70 23.58
C SER A 525 5.22 -23.29 24.14
N GLY A 526 4.27 -22.65 24.85
CA GLY A 526 4.39 -21.27 25.34
C GLY A 526 4.32 -21.02 26.85
N THR A 527 4.43 -19.74 27.20
CA THR A 527 4.26 -19.20 28.56
C THR A 527 2.77 -19.06 28.92
N LEU A 528 2.40 -18.06 29.72
CA LEU A 528 1.03 -17.85 30.18
C LEU A 528 0.16 -17.35 29.00
N PRO A 529 -1.11 -17.81 28.88
CA PRO A 529 -2.00 -17.26 27.87
C PRO A 529 -2.29 -15.79 28.18
N ILE A 530 -2.64 -15.02 27.15
CA ILE A 530 -3.12 -13.65 27.34
C ILE A 530 -4.40 -13.67 28.17
N SER A 531 -4.44 -12.80 29.18
CA SER A 531 -5.55 -12.64 30.10
C SER A 531 -6.81 -12.22 29.35
N PRO A 532 -7.92 -12.97 29.44
CA PRO A 532 -9.18 -12.58 28.79
C PRO A 532 -9.90 -11.43 29.51
N ILE A 533 -9.40 -10.96 30.66
CA ILE A 533 -10.01 -9.91 31.49
C ILE A 533 -9.20 -8.62 31.47
N ALA A 534 -7.87 -8.73 31.36
CA ALA A 534 -6.97 -7.58 31.37
C ALA A 534 -5.77 -7.84 30.43
N PRO A 535 -6.00 -8.03 29.12
CA PRO A 535 -4.94 -8.34 28.17
C PRO A 535 -3.93 -7.17 28.05
N CYS A 536 -4.40 -5.95 28.27
CA CYS A 536 -3.60 -4.72 28.29
C CYS A 536 -2.41 -4.75 29.25
N THR A 537 -2.47 -5.50 30.35
CA THR A 537 -1.33 -5.57 31.28
C THR A 537 -0.17 -6.41 30.73
N GLN A 538 -0.41 -7.21 29.70
CA GLN A 538 0.58 -8.08 29.05
C GLN A 538 1.03 -7.51 27.70
N VAL A 539 0.09 -7.01 26.88
CA VAL A 539 0.38 -6.59 25.50
C VAL A 539 -0.15 -5.20 25.15
N GLY A 540 -0.51 -4.39 26.15
CA GLY A 540 -0.93 -3.00 25.93
C GLY A 540 -2.18 -2.89 25.06
N TRP A 541 -2.16 -2.02 24.05
CA TRP A 541 -3.22 -1.88 23.05
C TRP A 541 -3.44 -3.16 22.23
N GLY A 542 -2.43 -4.03 22.15
CA GLY A 542 -2.46 -5.31 21.44
C GLY A 542 -1.12 -5.65 20.77
N VAL A 543 -1.16 -6.71 19.98
CA VAL A 543 -0.06 -7.17 19.14
C VAL A 543 -0.09 -6.42 17.80
N VAL A 544 1.08 -6.05 17.30
CA VAL A 544 1.28 -5.44 15.98
C VAL A 544 2.28 -6.23 15.14
N ASN A 545 1.96 -6.42 13.86
CA ASN A 545 2.81 -7.07 12.87
C ASN A 545 2.55 -6.52 11.46
N MET A 546 3.10 -7.16 10.42
CA MET A 546 2.95 -6.68 9.04
C MET A 546 1.50 -6.61 8.55
N SER A 547 0.57 -7.36 9.15
CA SER A 547 -0.85 -7.29 8.78
C SER A 547 -1.51 -5.97 9.20
N ASN A 548 -0.88 -5.21 10.11
CA ASN A 548 -1.36 -3.92 10.58
C ASN A 548 -1.02 -2.76 9.63
N VAL A 549 -0.02 -2.91 8.76
CA VAL A 549 0.49 -1.83 7.88
C VAL A 549 -0.62 -1.25 7.02
N GLU A 550 -1.34 -2.11 6.26
CA GLU A 550 -2.41 -1.65 5.37
C GLU A 550 -3.54 -0.97 6.14
N LEU A 551 -3.92 -1.52 7.30
CA LEU A 551 -4.98 -0.95 8.14
C LEU A 551 -4.61 0.46 8.63
N MET A 552 -3.36 0.65 9.06
CA MET A 552 -2.86 1.96 9.48
C MET A 552 -2.79 2.93 8.30
N PHE A 553 -2.26 2.48 7.17
CA PHE A 553 -2.17 3.29 5.95
C PHE A 553 -3.55 3.75 5.47
N GLU A 554 -4.51 2.83 5.26
CA GLU A 554 -5.86 3.16 4.80
C GLU A 554 -6.58 4.12 5.76
N HIS A 555 -6.33 3.97 7.07
CA HIS A 555 -6.87 4.86 8.09
C HIS A 555 -6.31 6.27 8.01
N LEU A 556 -4.99 6.40 8.00
CA LEU A 556 -4.31 7.69 7.93
C LEU A 556 -4.52 8.39 6.58
N ALA A 557 -4.71 7.61 5.50
CA ALA A 557 -5.04 8.12 4.18
C ALA A 557 -6.52 8.54 4.03
N GLY A 558 -7.37 8.29 5.03
CA GLY A 558 -8.80 8.59 4.98
C GLY A 558 -9.59 7.70 4.00
N ILE A 559 -9.05 6.53 3.64
CA ILE A 559 -9.67 5.55 2.75
C ILE A 559 -10.69 4.71 3.52
N GLU A 560 -10.28 4.13 4.65
CA GLU A 560 -11.13 3.34 5.54
C GLU A 560 -10.94 3.78 7.00
N THR A 561 -12.01 3.80 7.79
CA THR A 561 -11.89 4.13 9.23
C THR A 561 -11.73 2.86 10.06
N MET A 562 -10.72 2.80 10.92
CA MET A 562 -10.63 1.76 11.94
C MET A 562 -11.67 2.01 13.06
N PRO A 563 -12.31 0.95 13.60
CA PRO A 563 -13.27 1.09 14.68
C PRO A 563 -12.57 1.46 15.99
N ASP A 564 -13.31 2.17 16.85
CA ASP A 564 -12.86 2.48 18.22
C ASP A 564 -12.53 1.20 19.01
N ARG A 565 -11.52 1.32 19.88
CA ARG A 565 -11.13 0.24 20.80
C ARG A 565 -12.23 -0.03 21.84
N PRO A 566 -12.37 -1.27 22.34
CA PRO A 566 -13.25 -1.59 23.45
C PRO A 566 -13.01 -0.69 24.67
N ALA A 567 -14.08 -0.26 25.34
CA ALA A 567 -14.01 0.72 26.42
C ALA A 567 -13.18 0.24 27.64
N ASP A 568 -13.15 -1.05 27.90
CA ASP A 568 -12.31 -1.67 28.93
C ASP A 568 -10.82 -1.62 28.59
N VAL A 569 -10.48 -1.81 27.31
CA VAL A 569 -9.11 -1.65 26.79
C VAL A 569 -8.68 -0.20 26.90
N VAL A 570 -9.52 0.74 26.44
CA VAL A 570 -9.25 2.18 26.54
C VAL A 570 -9.03 2.58 28.00
N ALA A 571 -9.93 2.20 28.91
CA ALA A 571 -9.79 2.53 30.33
C ALA A 571 -8.51 1.96 30.96
N CYS A 572 -8.08 0.77 30.53
CA CYS A 572 -6.83 0.18 31.00
C CYS A 572 -5.61 0.96 30.50
N MET A 573 -5.59 1.33 29.22
CA MET A 573 -4.47 2.04 28.62
C MET A 573 -4.40 3.50 29.06
N GLU A 574 -5.53 4.15 29.30
CA GLU A 574 -5.59 5.46 29.96
C GLU A 574 -5.02 5.39 31.39
N ALA A 575 -5.34 4.32 32.14
CA ALA A 575 -4.76 4.10 33.46
C ALA A 575 -3.24 3.86 33.39
N ASN A 576 -2.77 3.10 32.38
CA ASN A 576 -1.35 2.89 32.15
C ASN A 576 -0.63 4.22 31.84
N GLN A 577 -1.18 5.00 30.91
CA GLN A 577 -0.68 6.33 30.55
C GLN A 577 -0.61 7.26 31.77
N ALA A 578 -1.67 7.30 32.59
CA ALA A 578 -1.69 8.11 33.81
C ALA A 578 -0.63 7.68 34.84
N ILE A 579 -0.30 6.39 34.92
CA ILE A 579 0.78 5.89 35.79
C ILE A 579 2.14 6.35 35.25
N ARG A 580 2.37 6.28 33.94
CA ARG A 580 3.61 6.74 33.29
C ARG A 580 3.81 8.24 33.48
N GLU A 581 2.76 9.03 33.28
CA GLU A 581 2.75 10.47 33.55
C GLU A 581 2.97 10.78 35.03
N ALA A 582 2.44 9.99 35.95
CA ALA A 582 2.68 10.19 37.38
C ALA A 582 4.11 9.79 37.82
N TYR A 583 4.77 8.90 37.08
CA TYR A 583 6.12 8.45 37.37
C TYR A 583 7.19 9.35 36.76
N TRP A 584 7.02 9.70 35.48
CA TRP A 584 7.99 10.47 34.67
C TRP A 584 7.61 11.93 34.47
N GLY A 585 6.35 12.30 34.69
CA GLY A 585 5.90 13.69 34.58
C GLY A 585 6.40 14.50 35.78
N ASP A 586 6.89 15.70 35.48
CA ASP A 586 7.42 16.67 36.45
C ASP A 586 6.45 17.04 37.58
#